data_AF-A0A318J1D3-F1
#
_entry.id   AF-A0A318J1D3-F1
#
_cell.length_a   1.000
_cell.length_b   1.000
_cell.length_c   1.000
_cell.angle_alpha   90.00
_cell.angle_beta   90.00
_cell.angle_gamma   90.00
#
_symmetry.space_group_name_H-M   'P 1'
#
loop_
_entity.id
_entity.type
_entity.pdbx_description
1 polymer ?
#
loop_
_entity_poly.entity_id
_entity_poly.type
_entity_poly.pdbx_seq_one_letter_code
_entity_poly.pdbx_strand_id
1 'polypeptide(L)'
;MKSPESFKHTIKTENAAERSISMPSELHLLPQIRVKEFVELFASQHHVEYLRSGLDDWAEAATRASGDNVKLDHTGKLLVMLKRRHLIDGRQLARLMTNHLKEINV
;
A
#
# COMPACT_ATOMS: atom_id res chain seq x y z
N MET A 1 53.15 -23.35 -18.34
CA MET A 1 51.80 -23.97 -18.20
C MET A 1 50.76 -22.86 -18.14
N LYS A 2 49.70 -22.98 -18.96
CA LYS A 2 48.51 -22.14 -18.94
C LYS A 2 47.70 -22.38 -17.66
N SER A 3 47.13 -21.31 -17.09
CA SER A 3 45.67 -21.17 -16.94
C SER A 3 45.30 -19.69 -16.74
N PRO A 4 44.40 -19.13 -17.58
CA PRO A 4 43.82 -17.80 -17.48
C PRO A 4 42.41 -17.84 -16.81
N GLU A 5 41.79 -16.67 -16.67
CA GLU A 5 40.37 -16.43 -16.32
C GLU A 5 39.99 -16.63 -14.83
N SER A 6 39.15 -15.83 -14.18
CA SER A 6 38.07 -15.01 -14.70
C SER A 6 37.90 -13.73 -13.89
N PHE A 7 37.71 -12.62 -14.61
CA PHE A 7 36.81 -11.54 -14.22
C PHE A 7 35.50 -12.14 -13.68
N LYS A 8 35.16 -11.88 -12.42
CA LYS A 8 33.76 -11.95 -11.98
C LYS A 8 33.29 -10.56 -11.61
N HIS A 9 32.72 -9.91 -12.62
CA HIS A 9 31.70 -8.91 -12.45
C HIS A 9 30.50 -9.58 -11.77
N THR A 10 30.40 -9.45 -10.44
CA THR A 10 29.12 -9.72 -9.76
C THR A 10 28.47 -8.37 -9.56
N ILE A 11 27.55 -8.09 -10.49
CA ILE A 11 26.49 -7.11 -10.36
C ILE A 11 25.93 -7.27 -8.95
N LYS A 12 26.10 -6.25 -8.10
CA LYS A 12 25.33 -6.15 -6.87
C LYS A 12 23.89 -5.99 -7.33
N THR A 13 23.15 -7.09 -7.37
CA THR A 13 21.70 -7.09 -7.37
C THR A 13 21.25 -6.23 -6.21
N GLU A 14 20.87 -5.00 -6.53
CA GLU A 14 20.24 -4.07 -5.62
C GLU A 14 18.95 -4.74 -5.14
N ASN A 15 18.96 -5.16 -3.87
CA ASN A 15 17.94 -5.98 -3.24
C ASN A 15 16.55 -5.35 -3.38
N ALA A 16 15.68 -5.98 -4.17
CA ALA A 16 14.23 -5.71 -4.16
C ALA A 16 13.57 -5.99 -2.78
N ALA A 17 14.30 -6.58 -1.83
CA ALA A 17 13.84 -6.95 -0.49
C ALA A 17 13.97 -5.84 0.58
N GLU A 18 14.64 -4.72 0.31
CA GLU A 18 14.96 -3.71 1.35
C GLU A 18 13.92 -2.60 1.54
N ARG A 19 12.77 -2.66 0.87
CA ARG A 19 11.67 -1.68 1.06
C ARG A 19 10.47 -2.26 1.80
N SER A 20 10.68 -3.05 2.86
CA SER A 20 9.60 -3.42 3.78
C SER A 20 9.02 -2.14 4.39
N ILE A 21 7.79 -1.77 4.03
CA ILE A 21 7.10 -0.61 4.58
C ILE A 21 6.36 -1.10 5.82
N SER A 22 6.73 -0.58 6.97
CA SER A 22 6.02 -0.83 8.22
C SER A 22 4.95 0.24 8.43
N MET A 23 3.77 -0.14 8.93
CA MET A 23 2.79 0.84 9.39
C MET A 23 3.27 1.49 10.70
N PRO A 24 3.50 2.82 10.75
CA PRO A 24 3.88 3.49 11.98
C PRO A 24 2.75 3.46 13.01
N SER A 25 3.07 3.13 14.26
CA SER A 25 2.12 3.19 15.38
C SER A 25 1.76 4.63 15.76
N GLU A 26 2.69 5.57 15.55
CA GLU A 26 2.48 6.98 15.85
C GLU A 26 1.87 7.74 14.65
N LEU A 27 0.72 8.38 14.86
CA LEU A 27 -0.07 8.98 13.77
C LEU A 27 0.61 10.15 13.06
N HIS A 28 1.61 10.79 13.68
CA HIS A 28 2.35 11.89 13.07
C HIS A 28 3.48 11.41 12.14
N LEU A 29 3.86 10.13 12.25
CA LEU A 29 4.83 9.48 11.36
C LEU A 29 4.17 8.93 10.08
N LEU A 30 2.84 8.90 10.03
CA LEU A 30 2.11 8.53 8.81
C LEU A 30 2.39 9.54 7.69
N PRO A 31 2.53 9.06 6.44
CA PRO A 31 2.84 9.92 5.31
C PRO A 31 1.76 10.99 5.13
N GLN A 32 2.20 12.21 4.84
CA GLN A 32 1.33 13.35 4.52
C GLN A 32 1.24 13.62 3.01
N ILE A 33 2.18 13.05 2.24
CA ILE A 33 2.26 13.12 0.79
C ILE A 33 2.48 11.72 0.25
N ARG A 34 2.17 11.50 -1.03
CA ARG A 34 2.27 10.20 -1.70
C ARG A 34 1.51 9.11 -0.93
N VAL A 35 0.39 9.50 -0.30
CA VAL A 35 -0.35 8.64 0.62
C VAL A 35 -0.90 7.42 -0.11
N LYS A 36 -1.40 7.62 -1.34
CA LYS A 36 -1.84 6.54 -2.23
C LYS A 36 -0.76 5.47 -2.41
N GLU A 37 0.44 5.87 -2.79
CA GLU A 37 1.53 4.92 -3.08
C GLU A 37 1.99 4.19 -1.82
N PHE A 38 2.04 4.88 -0.67
CA PHE A 38 2.32 4.23 0.60
C PHE A 38 1.28 3.15 0.93
N VAL A 39 -0.01 3.46 0.78
CA VAL A 39 -1.11 2.53 1.07
C VAL A 39 -1.08 1.35 0.10
N GLU A 40 -0.84 1.58 -1.20
CA GLU A 40 -0.72 0.53 -2.22
C GLU A 40 0.47 -0.41 -1.93
N LEU A 41 1.63 0.14 -1.57
CA LEU A 41 2.80 -0.67 -1.25
C LEU A 41 2.60 -1.49 0.03
N PHE A 42 2.04 -0.88 1.08
CA PHE A 42 1.73 -1.58 2.33
C PHE A 42 0.69 -2.69 2.10
N ALA A 43 -0.36 -2.41 1.33
CA ALA A 43 -1.35 -3.42 0.95
C ALA A 43 -0.72 -4.58 0.17
N SER A 44 0.14 -4.27 -0.80
CA SER A 44 0.85 -5.27 -1.60
C SER A 44 1.73 -6.19 -0.74
N GLN A 45 2.44 -5.65 0.26
CA GLN A 45 3.28 -6.43 1.18
C GLN A 45 2.49 -7.41 2.05
N HIS A 46 1.24 -7.07 2.37
CA HIS A 46 0.36 -7.91 3.16
C HIS A 46 -0.59 -8.76 2.31
N HIS A 47 -0.32 -8.89 1.00
CA HIS A 47 -1.18 -9.60 0.04
C HIS A 47 -2.65 -9.16 0.14
N VAL A 48 -2.87 -7.87 0.40
CA VAL A 48 -4.17 -7.23 0.25
C VAL A 48 -4.27 -6.85 -1.22
N GLU A 49 -5.12 -7.56 -1.93
CA GLU A 49 -5.11 -7.63 -3.39
C GLU A 49 -5.25 -6.25 -4.04
N TYR A 50 -4.14 -5.81 -4.62
CA TYR A 50 -4.08 -4.88 -5.73
C TYR A 50 -3.86 -5.71 -7.00
N LEU A 51 -4.87 -6.48 -7.43
CA LEU A 51 -4.84 -7.04 -8.77
C LEU A 51 -5.23 -5.92 -9.73
N ARG A 52 -4.28 -5.50 -10.58
CA ARG A 52 -4.51 -4.58 -11.71
C ARG A 52 -5.60 -5.06 -12.70
N SER A 53 -6.23 -6.21 -12.45
CA SER A 53 -7.39 -6.72 -13.20
C SER A 53 -8.60 -7.09 -12.34
N GLY A 54 -8.66 -6.69 -11.06
CA GLY A 54 -9.65 -7.25 -10.10
C GLY A 54 -10.26 -6.24 -9.13
N LEU A 55 -10.17 -4.94 -9.44
CA LEU A 55 -10.95 -3.93 -8.72
C LEU A 55 -12.44 -4.02 -9.01
N ASP A 56 -12.84 -4.66 -10.11
CA ASP A 56 -14.25 -4.85 -10.47
C ASP A 56 -14.97 -5.77 -9.47
N ASP A 57 -14.40 -6.92 -9.13
CA ASP A 57 -15.08 -7.92 -8.30
C ASP A 57 -15.23 -7.49 -6.83
N TRP A 58 -14.27 -6.75 -6.26
CA TRP A 58 -14.39 -6.25 -4.89
C TRP A 58 -15.14 -4.92 -4.78
N ALA A 59 -15.10 -4.07 -5.82
CA ALA A 59 -15.94 -2.87 -5.87
C ALA A 59 -17.44 -3.22 -5.87
N GLU A 60 -17.82 -4.33 -6.48
CA GLU A 60 -19.20 -4.81 -6.50
C GLU A 60 -19.67 -5.30 -5.11
N ALA A 61 -18.82 -6.03 -4.38
CA ALA A 61 -19.16 -6.57 -3.05
C ALA A 61 -19.20 -5.50 -1.95
N ALA A 62 -18.28 -4.54 -1.98
CA ALA A 62 -18.21 -3.47 -0.98
C ALA A 62 -19.41 -2.50 -1.07
N THR A 63 -19.90 -2.23 -2.28
CA THR A 63 -21.06 -1.36 -2.52
C THR A 63 -22.36 -1.97 -1.96
N ARG A 64 -22.44 -3.30 -1.84
CA ARG A 64 -23.60 -3.99 -1.26
C ARG A 64 -23.64 -3.95 0.28
N ALA A 65 -22.50 -3.72 0.94
CA ALA A 65 -22.39 -3.80 2.40
C ALA A 65 -22.45 -2.44 3.11
N SER A 66 -22.10 -1.35 2.44
CA SER A 66 -22.15 0.00 3.01
C SER A 66 -23.29 0.79 2.37
N GLY A 67 -24.48 0.68 2.95
CA GLY A 67 -25.65 1.51 2.62
C GLY A 67 -25.49 3.00 2.97
N ASP A 68 -24.28 3.54 2.85
CA ASP A 68 -23.97 4.94 3.04
C ASP A 68 -23.17 5.42 1.82
N ASN A 69 -23.75 6.35 1.07
CA ASN A 69 -23.36 6.71 -0.31
C ASN A 69 -22.10 7.59 -0.36
N VAL A 70 -21.07 7.27 0.43
CA VAL A 70 -19.73 7.83 0.28
C VAL A 70 -18.98 6.91 -0.68
N LYS A 71 -18.88 7.32 -1.95
CA LYS A 71 -18.04 6.62 -2.93
C LYS A 71 -16.58 6.73 -2.48
N LEU A 72 -16.10 5.74 -1.74
CA LEU A 72 -14.69 5.59 -1.43
C LEU A 72 -13.91 5.35 -2.73
N ASP A 73 -12.87 6.15 -2.93
CA ASP A 73 -11.93 5.92 -4.01
C ASP A 73 -11.07 4.68 -3.74
N HIS A 74 -10.16 4.37 -4.67
CA HIS A 74 -9.34 3.17 -4.55
C HIS A 74 -8.53 3.12 -3.25
N THR A 75 -7.89 4.23 -2.87
CA THR A 75 -7.12 4.35 -1.63
C THR A 75 -8.00 4.13 -0.41
N GLY A 76 -9.20 4.73 -0.39
CA GLY A 76 -10.15 4.55 0.71
C GLY A 76 -10.61 3.11 0.88
N LYS A 77 -10.84 2.39 -0.24
CA LYS A 77 -11.18 0.96 -0.23
C LYS A 77 -10.05 0.10 0.36
N LEU A 78 -8.80 0.36 -0.03
CA LEU A 78 -7.63 -0.34 0.53
C LEU A 78 -7.50 -0.13 2.03
N LEU A 79 -7.66 1.12 2.52
CA LEU A 79 -7.60 1.43 3.95
C LEU A 79 -8.66 0.67 4.76
N VAL A 80 -9.89 0.58 4.25
CA VAL A 80 -10.95 -0.21 4.90
C VAL A 80 -10.56 -1.69 4.97
N MET A 81 -10.01 -2.25 3.89
CA MET A 81 -9.56 -3.65 3.87
C MET A 81 -8.41 -3.93 4.83
N LEU A 82 -7.42 -3.02 4.90
CA LEU A 82 -6.33 -3.09 5.86
C LEU A 82 -6.86 -3.10 7.31
N LYS A 83 -7.84 -2.25 7.62
CA LYS A 83 -8.49 -2.23 8.94
C LYS A 83 -9.23 -3.53 9.24
N ARG A 84 -9.98 -4.06 8.27
CA ARG A 84 -10.72 -5.34 8.43
C ARG A 84 -9.81 -6.52 8.70
N ARG A 85 -8.58 -6.51 8.16
CA ARG A 85 -7.55 -7.51 8.43
C ARG A 85 -6.71 -7.21 9.68
N HIS A 86 -7.10 -6.19 10.47
CA HIS A 86 -6.38 -5.74 11.66
C HIS A 86 -4.92 -5.31 11.40
N LEU A 87 -4.59 -4.91 10.17
CA LEU A 87 -3.25 -4.41 9.78
C LEU A 87 -3.07 -2.93 10.14
N ILE A 88 -4.18 -2.20 10.27
CA ILE A 88 -4.22 -0.83 10.76
C ILE A 88 -5.38 -0.65 11.76
N ASP A 89 -5.25 0.30 12.67
CA ASP A 89 -6.31 0.73 13.58
C ASP A 89 -7.20 1.82 12.96
N GLY A 90 -8.31 2.15 13.65
CA GLY A 90 -9.24 3.18 13.17
C GLY A 90 -8.65 4.58 13.09
N ARG A 91 -7.64 4.89 13.92
CA ARG A 91 -6.98 6.20 13.94
C ARG A 91 -5.98 6.33 12.79
N GLN A 92 -5.24 5.26 12.50
CA GLN A 92 -4.35 5.15 11.35
C GLN A 92 -5.15 5.29 10.04
N LEU A 93 -6.30 4.61 9.95
CA LEU A 93 -7.23 4.78 8.82
C LEU A 93 -7.66 6.24 8.66
N ALA A 94 -8.18 6.87 9.73
CA ALA A 94 -8.68 8.25 9.66
C ALA A 94 -7.59 9.25 9.27
N ARG A 95 -6.37 9.04 9.77
CA ARG A 95 -5.20 9.86 9.46
C ARG A 95 -4.77 9.72 8.01
N LEU A 96 -4.61 8.49 7.51
CA LEU A 96 -4.26 8.24 6.11
C LEU A 96 -5.35 8.76 5.16
N MET A 97 -6.62 8.56 5.49
CA MET A 97 -7.75 9.10 4.71
C MET A 97 -7.69 10.63 4.64
N THR A 98 -7.47 11.29 5.78
CA THR A 98 -7.36 12.76 5.83
C THR A 98 -6.18 13.27 5.02
N ASN A 99 -5.02 12.62 5.13
CA ASN A 99 -3.82 13.03 4.39
C ASN A 99 -4.01 12.83 2.88
N HIS A 100 -4.63 11.72 2.47
CA HIS A 100 -4.97 11.45 1.07
C HIS A 100 -5.95 12.51 0.50
N LEU A 101 -7.02 12.82 1.23
CA LEU A 101 -7.98 13.86 0.82
C LEU A 101 -7.36 15.25 0.74
N LYS A 102 -6.38 15.56 1.61
CA LYS A 102 -5.61 16.80 1.52
C LYS A 102 -4.72 16.82 0.28
N GLU A 103 -4.05 15.72 -0.01
CA GLU A 103 -3.13 15.60 -1.16
C GLU A 103 -3.84 15.82 -2.51
N ILE A 104 -5.08 15.34 -2.66
CA ILE A 104 -5.84 15.48 -3.92
C ILE A 104 -6.53 16.85 -4.09
N ASN A 105 -6.68 17.62 -3.01
CA ASN A 105 -7.42 18.90 -2.98
C ASN A 105 -6.51 20.13 -2.92
N VAL A 106 -5.19 19.95 -3.10
CA VAL A 106 -4.18 21.02 -3.21
C VAL A 106 -3.87 21.27 -4.68
#